data_AF-A0A8T5JDE5-F1
#
_entry.id   AF-A0A8T5JDE5-F1
#
_cell.length_a   1.000
_cell.length_b   1.000
_cell.length_c   1.000
_cell.angle_alpha   90.00
_cell.angle_beta   90.00
_cell.angle_gamma   90.00
#
_symmetry.space_group_name_H-M   'P 1'
#
loop_
_entity.id
_entity.type
_entity.pdbx_description
1 polymer ?
#
loop_
_entity_poly.entity_id
_entity_poly.type
_entity_poly.pdbx_seq_one_letter_code
_entity_poly.pdbx_strand_id
1 'polypeptide(L)'
;MNLNLDLTETGFGMFFKPYQIISLDILWNSQETLSSRQVWEQANNQLTGTISRASIINFLNASVDNGLLDYVETTGKGGHRRLYSSKLSKSETSNYLSEKVKESLLTL
;
A
#
# COMPACT_ATOMS: atom_id res chain seq x y z
N MET A 1 -0.76 -8.86 5.54
CA MET A 1 -2.06 -8.18 5.38
C MET A 1 -3.09 -9.25 5.08
N ASN A 2 -4.20 -9.31 5.80
CA ASN A 2 -5.30 -10.17 5.38
C ASN A 2 -6.04 -9.46 4.25
N LEU A 3 -6.05 -10.07 3.06
CA LEU A 3 -6.83 -9.59 1.92
C LEU A 3 -8.29 -10.02 2.16
N ASN A 4 -9.15 -9.05 2.46
CA ASN A 4 -10.59 -9.25 2.48
C ASN A 4 -11.14 -8.82 1.13
N LEU A 5 -11.84 -9.72 0.44
CA LEU A 5 -12.45 -9.45 -0.85
C LEU A 5 -13.89 -8.98 -0.67
N ASP A 6 -14.21 -7.81 -1.19
CA ASP A 6 -15.57 -7.29 -1.29
C ASP A 6 -16.02 -7.31 -2.77
N LEU A 7 -16.99 -8.17 -3.08
CA LEU A 7 -17.52 -8.32 -4.45
C LEU A 7 -18.56 -7.25 -4.82
N THR A 8 -18.94 -6.37 -3.89
CA THR A 8 -19.83 -5.23 -4.19
C THR A 8 -19.06 -4.02 -4.71
N GLU A 9 -17.74 -4.01 -4.50
CA GLU A 9 -16.82 -2.98 -4.97
C GLU A 9 -16.16 -3.37 -6.30
N THR A 10 -15.40 -2.45 -6.91
CA THR A 10 -14.70 -2.69 -8.17
C THR A 10 -13.23 -2.30 -8.13
N GLY A 11 -12.42 -2.93 -8.98
CA GLY A 11 -10.98 -2.68 -9.08
C GLY A 11 -10.26 -2.88 -7.75
N PHE A 12 -9.39 -1.94 -7.37
CA PHE A 12 -8.69 -2.00 -6.08
C PHE A 12 -9.60 -1.77 -4.86
N GLY A 13 -10.79 -1.20 -5.05
CA GLY A 13 -11.79 -1.03 -3.99
C GLY A 13 -12.26 -2.36 -3.39
N MET A 14 -12.16 -3.45 -4.17
CA MET A 14 -12.47 -4.80 -3.72
C MET A 14 -11.56 -5.30 -2.59
N PHE A 15 -10.35 -4.74 -2.45
CA PHE A 15 -9.33 -5.21 -1.51
C PHE A 15 -8.90 -4.15 -0.51
N PHE A 16 -9.01 -2.87 -0.89
CA PHE A 16 -8.37 -1.77 -0.20
C PHE A 16 -9.36 -0.66 0.13
N LYS A 17 -9.17 -0.05 1.29
CA LYS A 17 -9.85 1.18 1.68
C LYS A 17 -9.33 2.37 0.85
N PRO A 18 -10.09 3.48 0.72
CA PRO A 18 -9.67 4.63 -0.08
C PRO A 18 -8.27 5.16 0.24
N TYR A 19 -7.92 5.29 1.53
CA TYR A 19 -6.59 5.78 1.93
C TYR A 19 -5.45 4.84 1.51
N GLN A 20 -5.72 3.53 1.43
CA GLN A 20 -4.75 2.52 1.02
C GLN A 20 -4.50 2.61 -0.50
N ILE A 21 -5.58 2.74 -1.28
CA ILE A 21 -5.50 2.95 -2.74
C ILE A 21 -4.71 4.22 -3.05
N ILE A 22 -5.02 5.33 -2.37
CA ILE A 22 -4.30 6.60 -2.53
C ILE A 22 -2.82 6.45 -2.16
N SER A 23 -2.52 5.73 -1.07
CA SER A 23 -1.13 5.49 -0.67
C SER A 23 -0.34 4.68 -1.71
N LEU A 24 -0.97 3.67 -2.32
CA LEU A 24 -0.37 2.90 -3.41
C LEU A 24 -0.19 3.76 -4.66
N ASP A 25 -1.19 4.57 -5.02
CA ASP A 25 -1.12 5.46 -6.18
C ASP A 25 -0.01 6.50 -6.05
N ILE A 26 0.18 7.08 -4.87
CA ILE A 26 1.33 7.95 -4.56
C ILE A 26 2.65 7.22 -4.84
N LEU A 27 2.80 5.98 -4.40
CA LEU A 27 4.04 5.22 -4.54
C LEU A 27 4.26 4.66 -5.95
N TRP A 28 3.20 4.30 -6.69
CA TRP A 28 3.28 3.90 -8.10
C TRP A 28 3.75 5.04 -8.99
N ASN A 29 3.38 6.28 -8.65
CA ASN A 29 3.71 7.47 -9.42
C ASN A 29 4.97 8.19 -8.91
N SER A 30 5.62 7.69 -7.86
CA SER A 30 6.85 8.28 -7.34
C SER A 30 8.09 7.67 -7.99
N GLN A 31 9.05 8.52 -8.37
CA GLN A 31 10.39 8.09 -8.79
C GLN A 31 11.37 7.95 -7.61
N GLU A 32 10.94 8.36 -6.40
CA GLU A 32 11.76 8.38 -5.19
C GLU A 32 11.18 7.45 -4.13
N THR A 33 12.00 7.06 -3.15
CA THR A 33 11.51 6.39 -1.95
C THR A 33 10.89 7.41 -0.99
N LEU A 34 9.69 7.16 -0.50
CA LEU A 34 8.97 8.08 0.37
C LEU A 34 8.90 7.56 1.81
N SER A 35 9.08 8.46 2.78
CA SER A 35 8.82 8.13 4.18
C SER A 35 7.32 7.97 4.45
N SER A 36 6.96 7.22 5.49
CA SER A 36 5.56 7.12 5.93
C SER A 36 4.92 8.46 6.29
N ARG A 37 5.73 9.47 6.64
CA ARG A 37 5.25 10.84 6.87
C ARG A 37 4.84 11.49 5.54
N GLN A 38 5.68 11.43 4.52
CA GLN A 38 5.38 12.01 3.21
C GLN A 38 4.15 11.35 2.58
N VAL A 39 4.04 10.02 2.65
CA VAL A 39 2.84 9.30 2.16
C VAL A 39 1.59 9.75 2.93
N TRP A 40 1.67 9.87 4.26
CA TRP A 40 0.55 10.33 5.09
C TRP A 40 0.12 11.78 4.78
N GLU A 41 1.06 12.70 4.61
CA GLU A 41 0.78 14.10 4.25
C GLU A 41 0.09 14.17 2.89
N GLN A 42 0.64 13.48 1.87
CA GLN A 42 0.05 13.47 0.54
C GLN A 42 -1.32 12.78 0.51
N ALA A 43 -1.50 11.68 1.23
CA ALA A 43 -2.78 10.97 1.28
C ALA A 43 -3.87 11.85 1.92
N ASN A 44 -3.59 12.55 3.02
CA ASN A 44 -4.56 13.44 3.65
C ASN A 44 -4.90 14.67 2.81
N ASN A 45 -4.01 15.11 1.92
CA ASN A 45 -4.34 16.19 0.98
C ASN A 45 -5.33 15.76 -0.12
N GLN A 46 -5.47 14.45 -0.36
CA GLN A 46 -6.35 13.89 -1.40
C GLN A 46 -7.65 13.28 -0.83
N LEU A 47 -7.70 13.00 0.48
CA LEU A 47 -8.87 12.41 1.14
C LEU A 47 -9.91 13.48 1.49
N THR A 48 -11.19 13.14 1.37
CA THR A 48 -12.33 13.95 1.89
C THR A 48 -12.44 13.90 3.43
N GLY A 49 -11.44 13.35 4.11
CA GLY A 49 -11.36 13.18 5.56
C GLY A 49 -9.91 12.96 5.99
N THR A 50 -9.69 12.61 7.26
CA THR A 50 -8.34 12.39 7.78
C THR A 50 -8.10 10.94 8.16
N ILE A 51 -6.88 10.48 7.92
CA ILE A 51 -6.38 9.18 8.39
C ILE A 51 -5.20 9.40 9.34
N SER A 52 -5.06 8.50 10.32
CA SER A 52 -3.93 8.54 11.23
C SER A 52 -2.64 8.12 10.52
N ARG A 53 -1.51 8.70 10.94
CA ARG A 53 -0.19 8.27 10.43
C ARG A 53 0.13 6.81 10.79
N ALA A 54 -0.37 6.33 11.93
CA ALA A 54 -0.21 4.94 12.35
C ALA A 54 -0.88 3.97 11.36
N SER A 55 -2.08 4.30 10.87
CA SER A 55 -2.79 3.51 9.85
C SER A 55 -1.99 3.42 8.54
N ILE A 56 -1.39 4.52 8.10
CA ILE A 56 -0.50 4.54 6.93
C ILE A 56 0.73 3.64 7.18
N ILE A 57 1.40 3.79 8.33
CA ILE A 57 2.57 2.96 8.68
C ILE A 57 2.23 1.47 8.66
N ASN A 58 1.12 1.09 9.30
CA ASN A 58 0.69 -0.31 9.36
C ASN A 58 0.39 -0.85 7.97
N PHE A 59 -0.28 -0.06 7.12
CA PHE A 59 -0.55 -0.45 5.74
C PHE A 59 0.72 -0.60 4.90
N LEU A 60 1.65 0.35 4.99
CA LEU A 60 2.91 0.31 4.24
C LEU A 60 3.76 -0.90 4.63
N ASN A 61 3.91 -1.17 5.93
CA ASN A 61 4.62 -2.36 6.42
C ASN A 61 3.94 -3.65 5.94
N ALA A 62 2.62 -3.74 6.09
CA ALA A 62 1.89 -4.92 5.64
C ALA A 62 1.97 -5.11 4.12
N SER A 63 2.07 -4.03 3.35
CA SER A 63 2.24 -4.09 1.89
C SER A 63 3.65 -4.56 1.49
N VAL A 64 4.68 -4.17 2.25
CA VAL A 64 6.03 -4.76 2.14
C VAL A 64 5.99 -6.26 2.41
N ASP A 65 5.38 -6.67 3.53
CA ASP A 65 5.29 -8.09 3.90
C ASP A 65 4.50 -8.93 2.88
N ASN A 66 3.69 -8.29 2.03
CA ASN A 66 2.88 -8.93 1.01
C ASN A 66 3.46 -8.75 -0.40
N GLY A 67 4.68 -8.24 -0.53
CA GLY A 67 5.39 -8.13 -1.79
C GLY A 67 4.85 -7.06 -2.74
N LEU A 68 4.04 -6.11 -2.25
CA LEU A 68 3.51 -5.00 -3.05
C LEU A 68 4.49 -3.82 -3.11
N LEU A 69 5.19 -3.59 -1.99
CA LEU A 69 6.16 -2.51 -1.82
C LEU A 69 7.52 -3.08 -1.43
N ASP A 70 8.57 -2.30 -1.68
CA ASP A 70 9.88 -2.50 -1.06
C ASP A 70 10.18 -1.32 -0.12
N TYR A 71 11.24 -1.46 0.67
CA TYR A 71 11.75 -0.35 1.46
C TYR A 71 13.28 -0.37 1.50
N VAL A 72 13.84 0.81 1.71
CA VAL A 72 15.21 0.99 2.17
C VAL A 72 15.20 1.53 3.59
N GLU A 73 16.21 1.14 4.37
CA GLU A 73 16.38 1.60 5.74
C GLU A 73 17.42 2.71 5.79
N THR A 74 17.08 3.80 6.47
CA THR A 74 17.97 4.94 6.68
C THR A 74 18.03 5.30 8.16
N THR A 75 19.18 5.79 8.61
CA THR A 75 19.39 6.23 9.99
C THR A 75 19.38 7.75 10.04
N GLY A 76 18.58 8.31 10.95
CA GLY A 76 18.55 9.75 11.19
C GLY A 76 18.36 10.10 12.67
N LYS A 77 18.22 11.40 12.97
CA LYS A 77 17.87 11.86 14.32
C LYS A 77 16.54 11.23 14.74
N GLY A 78 16.55 10.33 15.73
CA GLY A 78 15.37 9.60 16.19
C GLY A 78 15.30 8.12 15.76
N GLY A 79 16.39 7.55 15.24
CA GLY A 79 16.52 6.12 14.97
C GLY A 79 16.34 5.73 13.51
N HIS A 80 16.08 4.44 13.30
CA HIS A 80 15.87 3.87 11.98
C HIS A 80 14.54 4.30 11.37
N ARG A 81 14.56 4.57 10.06
CA ARG A 81 13.40 4.96 9.27
C ARG A 81 13.34 4.13 8.01
N ARG A 82 12.14 3.70 7.64
CA ARG A 82 11.87 3.08 6.34
C ARG A 82 11.44 4.15 5.35
N LEU A 83 12.03 4.10 4.16
CA LEU A 83 11.56 4.81 2.98
C LEU A 83 11.03 3.75 2.01
N TYR A 84 9.78 3.93 1.57
CA TYR A 84 9.03 2.94 0.80
C TYR A 84 9.04 3.31 -0.67
N SER A 85 9.07 2.29 -1.52
CA SER A 85 8.90 2.41 -2.97
C SER A 85 7.95 1.34 -3.49
N SER A 86 7.34 1.60 -4.64
CA SER A 86 6.61 0.57 -5.36
C SER A 86 7.58 -0.55 -5.77
N LYS A 87 7.20 -1.80 -5.46
CA LYS A 87 7.85 -3.00 -6.00
C LYS A 87 7.12 -3.48 -7.25
N LEU A 88 5.79 -3.42 -7.20
CA LEU A 88 4.90 -3.73 -8.31
C LEU A 88 4.23 -2.44 -8.77
N SER A 89 4.21 -2.22 -10.08
CA SER A 89 3.38 -1.19 -10.71
C SER A 89 1.89 -1.44 -10.41
N LYS A 90 1.05 -0.47 -10.78
CA LYS A 90 -0.42 -0.61 -10.70
C LYS A 90 -0.92 -1.84 -11.44
N SER A 91 -0.44 -2.08 -12.66
CA SER A 91 -0.86 -3.25 -13.46
C SER A 91 -0.40 -4.56 -12.84
N GLU A 92 0.85 -4.61 -12.36
CA GLU A 92 1.40 -5.80 -11.72
C GLU A 92 0.70 -6.11 -10.39
N THR A 93 0.33 -5.08 -9.63
CA THR A 93 -0.45 -5.24 -8.39
C THR A 93 -1.82 -5.83 -8.69
N SER A 94 -2.49 -5.40 -9.76
CA SER A 94 -3.76 -5.99 -10.19
C SER A 94 -3.60 -7.47 -10.50
N ASN A 95 -2.59 -7.83 -11.31
CA ASN A 95 -2.32 -9.22 -11.68
C ASN A 95 -2.00 -10.08 -10.44
N TYR A 96 -1.18 -9.56 -9.52
CA TYR A 96 -0.82 -10.24 -8.29
C TYR A 96 -2.06 -10.56 -7.44
N LEU A 97 -2.96 -9.60 -7.23
CA LEU A 97 -4.18 -9.81 -6.46
C LEU A 97 -5.13 -10.79 -7.14
N SER A 98 -5.28 -10.71 -8.46
CA SER A 98 -6.09 -11.65 -9.23
C SER A 98 -5.58 -13.08 -9.10
N GLU A 99 -4.27 -13.31 -9.23
CA GLU A 99 -3.69 -14.64 -9.04
C GLU A 99 -3.85 -15.11 -7.58
N LYS A 100 -3.70 -14.23 -6.58
CA LYS A 100 -3.93 -14.60 -5.16
C LYS A 100 -5.36 -15.06 -4.89
N VAL A 101 -6.36 -14.39 -5.45
CA VAL A 101 -7.76 -14.81 -5.35
C VAL A 101 -7.95 -16.18 -6.03
N LYS A 102 -7.43 -16.34 -7.23
CA LYS A 102 -7.52 -17.59 -7.99
C LYS A 102 -6.85 -18.76 -7.27
N GLU A 103 -5.64 -18.57 -6.73
CA GLU A 103 -4.94 -19.56 -5.90
C GLU A 103 -5.79 -19.97 -4.68
N SER A 104 -6.40 -18.98 -4.01
CA SER A 104 -7.24 -19.22 -2.83
C SER A 104 -8.50 -20.02 -3.17
N LEU A 105 -9.11 -19.78 -4.34
CA LEU A 105 -10.27 -20.54 -4.81
C LEU A 105 -9.93 -21.99 -5.19
N LEU A 106 -8.69 -22.25 -5.61
CA LEU A 106 -8.22 -23.58 -6.02
C LEU A 106 -7.70 -24.42 -4.83
N THR A 107 -7.51 -23.81 -3.66
CA THR A 107 -7.03 -24.50 -2.46
C THR A 107 -8.22 -25.04 -1.67
N LEU A 108 -8.37 -26.37 -1.61
CA LEU A 108 -9.39 -27.10 -0.82
C LEU A 108 -8.89 -27.40 0.60
#